data_AF-A0A498QQA3-F1
#
_entry.id   AF-A0A498QQA3-F1
#
_cell.length_a   1.000
_cell.length_b   1.000
_cell.length_c   1.000
_cell.angle_alpha   90.00
_cell.angle_beta   90.00
_cell.angle_gamma   90.00
#
_symmetry.space_group_name_H-M   'P 1'
#
loop_
_entity.id
_entity.type
_entity.pdbx_description
1 polymer ?
#
loop_
_entity_poly.entity_id
_entity_poly.type
_entity_poly.pdbx_seq_one_letter_code
_entity_poly.pdbx_strand_id
1 'polypeptide(L)' 'MSTSTRRARQYRERMRLRGYRPVQVWVPDVRSAAFAAEAHREALALAEADRHSDDMEFVEAISALGSLDDDA' A
#
# COMPACT_ATOMS: atom_id res chain seq x y z
N MET A 1 -21.00 -8.81 21.68
CA MET A 1 -20.35 -8.10 20.54
C MET A 1 -18.86 -8.40 20.55
N SER A 2 -18.32 -8.98 19.48
CA SER A 2 -16.91 -9.37 19.42
C SER A 2 -15.98 -8.15 19.44
N THR A 3 -14.88 -8.23 20.19
CA THR A 3 -13.89 -7.15 20.38
C THR A 3 -13.28 -6.66 19.06
N SER A 4 -13.21 -7.53 18.06
CA SER A 4 -12.72 -7.24 16.70
C SER A 4 -13.61 -6.23 15.97
N THR A 5 -14.94 -6.32 16.11
CA THR A 5 -15.88 -5.38 15.46
C THR A 5 -15.73 -3.97 16.02
N ARG A 6 -15.45 -3.84 17.33
CA ARG A 6 -15.24 -2.55 18.00
C ARG A 6 -13.94 -1.89 17.54
N ARG A 7 -12.84 -2.64 17.46
CA ARG A 7 -11.54 -2.14 16.97
C ARG A 7 -11.63 -1.66 15.52
N ALA A 8 -12.26 -2.46 14.65
CA ALA A 8 -12.45 -2.08 13.25
C ALA A 8 -13.28 -0.80 13.09
N ARG A 9 -14.28 -0.58 13.97
CA ARG A 9 -15.09 0.66 13.97
C ARG A 9 -14.27 1.89 14.38
N GLN A 10 -13.54 1.79 15.49
CA GLN A 10 -12.68 2.89 15.97
C GLN A 10 -11.59 3.25 14.95
N TYR A 11 -11.01 2.25 14.30
CA TYR A 11 -10.02 2.48 13.23
C TYR A 11 -10.64 3.26 12.05
N ARG A 12 -11.82 2.86 11.57
CA ARG A 12 -12.52 3.58 10.49
C ARG A 12 -12.88 5.02 10.86
N GLU A 13 -13.27 5.26 12.10
CA GLU A 13 -13.59 6.61 12.60
C GLU A 13 -12.36 7.53 12.58
N ARG A 14 -11.22 7.04 13.08
CA ARG A 14 -9.94 7.76 12.99
C ARG A 14 -9.52 8.04 11.56
N MET A 15 -9.70 7.10 10.64
CA MET A 15 -9.39 7.29 9.22
C MET A 15 -10.28 8.36 8.58
N ARG A 16 -11.58 8.39 8.91
CA ARG A 16 -12.51 9.43 8.41
C ARG A 16 -12.15 10.83 8.89
N LEU A 17 -11.75 10.98 10.16
CA LEU A 17 -11.30 12.27 10.70
C LEU A 17 -10.03 12.79 10.01
N ARG A 18 -9.19 11.91 9.49
CA ARG A 18 -8.01 12.26 8.68
C ARG A 18 -8.33 12.50 7.20
N GLY A 19 -9.61 12.52 6.82
CA GLY A 19 -10.05 12.76 5.44
C GLY A 19 -10.03 11.52 4.53
N TYR A 20 -9.71 10.33 5.03
CA TYR A 20 -9.71 9.10 4.22
C TYR A 20 -11.13 8.52 4.05
N ARG A 21 -11.42 8.02 2.84
CA ARG A 21 -12.67 7.33 2.52
C ARG A 21 -12.43 5.82 2.39
N PRO A 22 -13.14 4.97 3.16
CA PRO A 22 -13.01 3.53 3.00
C PRO A 22 -13.59 3.08 1.66
N VAL A 23 -12.84 2.25 0.94
CA VAL A 23 -13.31 1.54 -0.26
C VAL A 23 -13.42 0.05 0.05
N GLN A 24 -14.46 -0.58 -0.47
CA GLN A 24 -14.64 -2.03 -0.41
C GLN A 24 -14.52 -2.56 -1.83
N VAL A 25 -13.60 -3.50 -2.03
CA VAL A 25 -13.38 -4.18 -3.30
C VAL A 25 -13.43 -5.67 -3.06
N TRP A 26 -13.94 -6.40 -4.04
CA TRP A 26 -13.87 -7.85 -4.06
C TRP A 26 -12.53 -8.24 -4.66
N VAL A 27 -11.81 -9.09 -3.95
CA VAL A 27 -10.51 -9.64 -4.39
C VAL A 27 -10.65 -11.16 -4.57
N PRO A 28 -9.81 -11.79 -5.41
CA PRO A 28 -9.73 -13.24 -5.52
C PRO A 28 -9.44 -13.89 -4.15
N ASP A 29 -9.76 -15.17 -4.01
CA ASP A 29 -9.48 -15.89 -2.77
C ASP A 29 -7.96 -16.02 -2.54
N VAL A 30 -7.48 -15.21 -1.60
CA VAL A 30 -6.07 -15.11 -1.22
C VAL A 30 -5.54 -16.36 -0.53
N ARG A 31 -6.41 -17.33 -0.18
CA ARG A 31 -6.00 -18.63 0.38
C ARG A 31 -5.80 -19.69 -0.70
N SER A 32 -6.20 -19.42 -1.95
CA SER A 32 -6.04 -20.38 -3.03
C SER A 32 -4.56 -20.49 -3.46
N ALA A 33 -4.13 -21.70 -3.83
CA ALA A 33 -2.79 -21.91 -4.37
C ALA A 33 -2.56 -21.14 -5.68
N ALA A 34 -3.62 -20.96 -6.48
CA ALA A 34 -3.57 -20.16 -7.71
C ALA A 34 -3.24 -18.68 -7.43
N PHE A 35 -3.85 -18.08 -6.41
CA PHE A 35 -3.53 -16.71 -6.01
C PHE A 35 -2.08 -16.58 -5.56
N ALA A 36 -1.57 -17.55 -4.78
CA ALA A 36 -0.18 -17.52 -4.33
C ALA A 36 0.81 -17.60 -5.49
N ALA A 37 0.55 -18.47 -6.48
CA ALA A 37 1.38 -18.59 -7.67
C ALA A 37 1.38 -17.29 -8.50
N GLU A 38 0.22 -16.68 -8.69
CA GLU A 38 0.08 -15.46 -9.47
C GLU A 38 0.70 -14.25 -8.76
N ALA A 39 0.44 -14.07 -7.47
CA ALA A 39 1.06 -13.01 -6.68
C ALA A 39 2.59 -13.11 -6.69
N HIS A 40 3.13 -14.34 -6.65
CA HIS A 40 4.57 -14.55 -6.76
C HIS A 40 5.11 -14.16 -8.15
N ARG A 41 4.43 -14.58 -9.21
CA ARG A 41 4.77 -14.24 -10.60
C ARG A 41 4.78 -12.73 -10.81
N GLU A 42 3.73 -12.04 -10.37
CA GLU A 42 3.62 -10.58 -10.48
C GLU A 42 4.65 -9.84 -9.63
N ALA A 43 4.92 -10.29 -8.40
CA ALA A 43 5.94 -9.70 -7.56
C ALA A 43 7.34 -9.77 -8.21
N LEU A 44 7.67 -10.90 -8.86
CA LEU A 44 8.93 -11.03 -9.62
C LEU A 44 8.97 -10.10 -10.82
N ALA A 45 7.86 -9.98 -11.55
CA ALA A 45 7.76 -9.07 -12.69
C ALA A 45 7.89 -7.60 -12.27
N LEU A 46 7.26 -7.20 -11.16
CA LEU A 46 7.41 -5.87 -10.57
C LEU A 46 8.84 -5.61 -10.14
N ALA A 47 9.47 -6.55 -9.43
CA ALA A 47 10.84 -6.39 -8.98
C ALA A 47 11.84 -6.29 -10.15
N GLU A 48 11.57 -6.99 -11.26
CA GLU A 48 12.35 -6.83 -12.49
C GLU A 48 12.10 -5.47 -13.15
N ALA A 49 10.83 -5.05 -13.26
CA ALA A 49 10.50 -3.74 -13.82
C ALA A 49 11.13 -2.61 -13.01
N ASP A 50 11.07 -2.66 -11.67
CA ASP A 50 11.67 -1.69 -10.75
C ASP A 50 13.18 -1.58 -10.93
N ARG A 51 13.89 -2.70 -11.19
CA ARG A 51 15.32 -2.68 -11.53
C ARG A 51 15.65 -1.98 -12.84
N HIS A 52 14.68 -1.87 -13.74
CA HIS A 52 14.86 -1.35 -15.10
C HIS A 52 14.15 -0.01 -15.32
N SER A 53 13.50 0.54 -14.28
CA SER A 53 12.75 1.78 -14.36
C SER A 53 13.47 2.86 -13.53
N ASP A 54 13.58 4.06 -14.12
CA ASP A 54 14.09 5.26 -13.44
C ASP A 54 13.09 5.78 -12.38
N ASP A 55 11.99 5.09 -12.10
CA ASP A 55 10.96 5.53 -11.15
C ASP A 55 11.53 5.66 -9.73
N MET A 56 12.46 4.77 -9.33
CA MET A 56 13.15 4.89 -8.06
C MET A 56 14.07 6.12 -8.00
N GLU A 57 14.76 6.44 -9.09
CA GLU A 57 15.58 7.67 -9.17
C GLU A 57 14.70 8.92 -9.09
N PHE A 58 13.53 8.92 -9.74
CA PHE A 58 12.56 9.99 -9.64
C PHE A 58 11.99 10.15 -8.22
N VAL A 59 11.59 9.05 -7.56
CA VAL A 59 11.08 9.05 -6.17
C VAL A 59 12.14 9.53 -5.19
N GLU A 60 13.40 9.13 -5.39
CA GLU A 60 14.53 9.59 -4.58
C GLU A 60 14.78 11.09 -4.79
N ALA A 61 14.77 11.57 -6.04
CA ALA A 61 14.97 12.98 -6.36
C ALA A 61 13.90 13.90 -5.72
N ILE A 62 12.62 13.53 -5.80
CA ILE A 62 11.55 14.33 -5.18
C ILE A 62 11.54 14.22 -3.65
N SER A 63 11.97 13.09 -3.10
CA SER A 63 12.08 12.91 -1.64
C SER A 63 13.24 13.74 -1.06
N ALA A 64 14.37 13.80 -1.77
CA ALA A 64 15.50 14.66 -1.43
C ALA A 64 15.16 16.16 -1.50
N LEU A 65 14.33 16.56 -2.47
CA LEU A 65 13.81 17.93 -2.56
C LEU A 65 12.96 18.32 -1.35
N GLY A 66 12.13 17.41 -0.82
CA GLY A 66 11.28 17.66 0.34
C GLY A 66 12.02 17.66 1.68
N SER A 67 13.13 16.93 1.80
CA SER A 67 13.92 16.92 3.04
C SER A 67 14.77 18.17 3.25
N LEU A 68 15.00 18.98 2.21
CA LEU A 68 15.77 20.22 2.31
C LEU A 68 15.00 21.37 3.00
N ASP A 69 13.68 21.22 3.16
CA ASP A 69 12.81 22.23 3.80
C ASP A 69 12.71 22.06 5.34
N ASP A 70 13.22 20.95 5.91
CA ASP A 70 13.12 20.65 7.36
C ASP A 70 14.31 21.20 8.21
N ASP A 71 15.35 21.77 7.57
CA ASP A 71 16.58 22.29 8.23
C ASP A 71 16.65 23.84 8.28
N ALA A 72 15.51 24.55 8.19
CA ALA A 72 15.43 26.03 8.24
C ALA A 72 14.82 26.61 9.53
#